data_AF-A0A3C1N516-F1
#
_entry.id   AF-A0A3C1N516-F1
#
_cell.length_a   1.000
_cell.length_b   1.000
_cell.length_c   1.000
_cell.angle_alpha   90.00
_cell.angle_beta   90.00
_cell.angle_gamma   90.00
#
_symmetry.space_group_name_H-M   'P 1'
#
loop_
_entity.id
_entity.type
_entity.pdbx_description
1 polymer ?
#
loop_
_entity_poly.entity_id
_entity_poly.type
_entity_poly.pdbx_seq_one_letter_code
_entity_poly.pdbx_strand_id
1 'polypeptide(L)'
;GFTFSFIALLVGGFGVAGFSTMQGTIMYLEAPPEMRGRILGVLAFCIGASPIGLLNAGWLAEWLGPSQAIAMLAGGGLVAMALVCFYWRDVWSLRGRERIFG
;
A
#
# COMPACT_ATOMS: atom_id res chain seq x y z
N GLY A 1 -22.72 -16.26 3.45
CA GLY A 1 -22.37 -17.70 3.52
C GLY A 1 -20.90 -17.84 3.85
N PHE A 2 -20.55 -18.77 4.75
CA PHE A 2 -19.19 -18.95 5.29
C PHE A 2 -18.09 -19.02 4.21
N THR A 3 -18.39 -19.64 3.06
CA THR A 3 -17.50 -19.72 1.89
C THR A 3 -17.08 -18.36 1.33
N PHE A 4 -17.99 -17.38 1.29
CA PHE A 4 -17.68 -16.04 0.79
C PHE A 4 -16.67 -15.32 1.68
N SER A 5 -16.85 -15.43 3.00
CA SER A 5 -15.92 -14.89 3.99
C SER A 5 -14.55 -15.56 3.90
N PHE A 6 -14.52 -16.89 3.68
CA PHE A 6 -13.28 -17.63 3.51
C PHE A 6 -12.48 -17.19 2.27
N ILE A 7 -13.17 -17.05 1.12
CA ILE A 7 -12.54 -16.55 -0.10
C ILE A 7 -12.05 -15.11 0.08
N ALA A 8 -12.87 -14.24 0.69
CA ALA A 8 -12.49 -12.85 0.94
C ALA A 8 -11.24 -12.74 1.83
N LEU A 9 -11.15 -13.55 2.89
CA LEU A 9 -9.99 -13.62 3.77
C LEU A 9 -8.75 -14.15 3.05
N LEU A 10 -8.89 -15.18 2.21
CA LEU A 10 -7.77 -15.70 1.42
C LEU A 10 -7.23 -14.64 0.46
N VAL A 11 -8.10 -14.03 -0.33
CA VAL A 11 -7.70 -13.00 -1.30
C VAL A 11 -7.08 -11.80 -0.60
N GLY A 12 -7.69 -11.33 0.50
CA GLY A 12 -7.15 -10.26 1.33
C GLY A 12 -5.78 -10.60 1.91
N GLY A 13 -5.62 -11.79 2.48
CA GLY A 13 -4.36 -12.26 3.06
C GLY A 13 -3.24 -12.38 2.04
N PHE A 14 -3.51 -12.96 0.87
CA PHE A 14 -2.54 -13.04 -0.23
C PHE A 14 -2.13 -11.64 -0.72
N GLY A 15 -3.08 -10.72 -0.87
CA GLY A 15 -2.80 -9.35 -1.26
C GLY A 15 -1.89 -8.63 -0.27
N VAL A 16 -2.18 -8.73 1.03
CA VAL A 16 -1.37 -8.13 2.10
C VAL A 16 0.02 -8.73 2.15
N ALA A 17 0.16 -10.06 2.00
CA ALA A 17 1.46 -10.73 2.01
C ALA A 17 2.36 -10.27 0.84
N GLY A 18 1.80 -10.21 -0.37
CA GLY A 18 2.51 -9.72 -1.54
C GLY A 18 2.93 -8.26 -1.39
N PHE A 19 2.01 -7.40 -0.95
CA PHE A 19 2.27 -5.99 -0.70
C PHE A 19 3.37 -5.77 0.36
N SER A 20 3.26 -6.44 1.50
CA SER A 20 4.22 -6.32 2.60
C SER A 20 5.64 -6.73 2.19
N THR A 21 5.75 -7.78 1.38
CA THR A 21 7.06 -8.25 0.85
C THR A 21 7.63 -7.25 -0.15
N MET A 22 6.84 -6.86 -1.16
CA MET A 22 7.30 -5.99 -2.24
C MET A 22 7.66 -4.59 -1.76
N GLN A 23 6.94 -4.04 -0.77
CA GLN A 23 7.19 -2.70 -0.26
C GLN A 23 8.64 -2.54 0.26
N GLY A 24 9.16 -3.55 0.97
CA GLY A 24 10.56 -3.56 1.44
C GLY A 24 11.56 -3.88 0.33
N THR A 25 11.24 -4.84 -0.54
CA THR A 25 12.13 -5.25 -1.64
C THR A 25 12.39 -4.12 -2.63
N ILE A 26 11.35 -3.40 -3.07
CA ILE A 26 11.48 -2.28 -4.02
C ILE A 26 12.34 -1.18 -3.40
N MET A 27 12.06 -0.82 -2.14
CA MET A 27 12.84 0.19 -1.41
C MET A 27 14.32 -0.21 -1.28
N TYR A 28 14.60 -1.49 -1.05
CA TYR A 28 15.97 -1.99 -0.97
C TYR A 28 16.70 -1.98 -2.33
N LEU A 29 16.00 -2.35 -3.40
CA LEU A 29 16.58 -2.47 -4.74
C LEU A 29 16.90 -1.11 -5.36
N GLU A 30 16.04 -0.11 -5.11
CA GLU A 30 16.22 1.26 -5.62
C GLU A 30 17.18 2.09 -4.76
N ALA A 31 17.42 1.69 -3.51
CA ALA A 31 18.27 2.42 -2.58
C ALA A 31 19.78 2.24 -2.86
N PRO A 32 20.57 3.33 -2.93
CA PRO A 32 22.02 3.24 -2.99
C PRO A 32 22.58 2.56 -1.72
N PRO A 33 23.69 1.79 -1.82
CA PRO A 33 24.17 0.88 -0.77
C PRO A 33 24.32 1.54 0.61
N GLU A 34 24.78 2.78 0.62
CA GLU A 34 25.03 3.59 1.81
C GLU A 34 23.76 4.12 2.51
N MET A 35 22.62 4.20 1.82
CA MET A 35 21.36 4.73 2.36
C MET A 35 20.28 3.67 2.62
N ARG A 36 20.53 2.39 2.31
CA ARG A 36 19.56 1.29 2.48
C ARG A 36 18.97 1.24 3.89
N GLY A 37 19.82 1.35 4.92
CA GLY A 37 19.37 1.37 6.32
C GLY A 37 18.50 2.58 6.66
N ARG A 38 18.78 3.75 6.08
CA ARG A 38 17.99 4.97 6.27
C ARG A 38 16.62 4.87 5.61
N ILE A 39 16.55 4.36 4.37
CA ILE A 39 15.30 4.20 3.62
C ILE A 39 14.40 3.16 4.30
N LEU A 40 14.96 2.01 4.71
CA LEU A 40 14.22 1.01 5.48
C LEU A 40 13.81 1.53 6.86
N GLY A 41 14.61 2.39 7.49
CA GLY A 41 14.26 3.05 8.75
C GLY A 41 13.05 3.99 8.61
N VAL A 42 12.98 4.76 7.51
CA VAL A 42 11.79 5.59 7.19
C VAL A 42 10.58 4.71 6.93
N LEU A 43 10.75 3.59 6.20
CA LEU A 43 9.68 2.62 5.98
C LEU A 43 9.10 2.09 7.31
N ALA A 44 9.98 1.68 8.22
CA ALA A 44 9.60 1.19 9.55
C ALA A 44 8.90 2.29 10.38
N PHE A 45 9.35 3.54 10.29
CA PHE A 45 8.69 4.67 10.94
C PHE A 45 7.26 4.87 10.40
N CYS A 46 7.07 4.82 9.08
CA CYS A 46 5.74 4.90 8.47
C CYS A 46 4.82 3.75 8.91
N ILE A 47 5.35 2.53 9.00
CA ILE A 47 4.61 1.39 9.57
C ILE A 47 4.27 1.68 11.05
N GLY A 48 5.19 2.28 11.80
CA GLY A 48 4.97 2.74 13.17
C GLY A 48 3.85 3.79 13.31
N ALA A 49 3.51 4.53 12.25
CA ALA A 49 2.39 5.47 12.22
C ALA A 49 1.02 4.79 12.00
N SER A 50 0.98 3.48 11.73
CA SER A 50 -0.27 2.70 11.56
C SER A 50 -1.33 2.89 12.66
N PRO A 51 -0.98 3.05 13.96
CA PRO A 51 -1.97 3.30 15.02
C PRO A 51 -2.87 4.51 14.75
N ILE A 52 -2.37 5.54 14.07
CA ILE A 52 -3.16 6.73 13.71
C ILE A 52 -4.25 6.37 12.70
N GLY A 53 -3.93 5.51 11.74
CA GLY A 53 -4.90 4.99 10.78
C GLY A 53 -5.95 4.10 11.45
N LEU A 54 -5.53 3.26 12.40
CA LEU A 54 -6.43 2.42 13.20
C LEU A 54 -7.39 3.25 14.06
N LEU A 55 -6.92 4.33 14.68
CA LEU A 55 -7.79 5.25 15.43
C LEU A 55 -8.82 5.93 14.53
N ASN A 56 -8.40 6.39 13.34
CA ASN A 56 -9.33 6.94 12.35
C ASN A 56 -10.36 5.91 11.89
N ALA A 57 -9.94 4.67 11.63
CA ALA A 57 -10.84 3.59 11.24
C ALA A 57 -11.84 3.24 12.34
N GLY A 58 -11.39 3.21 13.60
CA GLY A 58 -12.26 2.98 14.77
C GLY A 58 -13.28 4.10 14.95
N TRP A 59 -12.86 5.35 14.86
CA TRP A 59 -13.75 6.51 14.91
C TRP A 59 -14.82 6.47 13.82
N LEU A 60 -14.41 6.16 12.57
CA LEU A 60 -15.31 6.04 11.44
C LEU A 60 -16.30 4.88 11.62
N ALA A 61 -15.84 3.76 12.19
CA ALA A 61 -16.68 2.60 12.50
C ALA A 61 -17.70 2.87 13.62
N GLU A 62 -17.36 3.72 14.60
CA GLU A 62 -18.27 4.14 15.66
C GLU A 62 -19.40 5.03 15.12
N TRP A 63 -19.09 5.92 14.17
CA TRP A 63 -20.06 6.86 13.59
C TRP A 63 -20.94 6.25 12.49
N LEU A 64 -20.37 5.50 11.55
CA LEU A 64 -21.06 5.00 10.35
C LEU A 64 -21.37 3.49 10.41
N GLY A 65 -20.88 2.82 11.45
CA GLY A 65 -20.92 1.38 11.56
C GLY A 65 -19.75 0.68 10.83
N PRO A 66 -19.40 -0.56 11.22
CA PRO A 66 -18.21 -1.24 10.73
C PRO A 66 -18.18 -1.47 9.21
N SER A 67 -19.34 -1.82 8.63
CA SER A 67 -19.44 -2.14 7.21
C SER A 67 -19.18 -0.93 6.31
N GLN A 68 -19.79 0.22 6.63
CA GLN A 68 -19.63 1.45 5.85
C GLN A 68 -18.22 2.04 6.02
N ALA A 69 -17.66 1.97 7.23
CA ALA A 69 -16.30 2.42 7.49
C ALA A 69 -15.27 1.63 6.66
N ILE A 70 -15.37 0.30 6.62
CA ILE A 70 -14.49 -0.55 5.79
C ILE A 70 -14.66 -0.21 4.31
N ALA A 71 -15.89 -0.01 3.83
CA ALA A 71 -16.14 0.34 2.43
C ALA A 71 -15.53 1.70 2.05
N MET A 72 -15.63 2.71 2.92
CA MET A 72 -15.02 4.02 2.69
C MET A 72 -13.49 3.95 2.69
N LEU A 73 -12.89 3.24 3.65
CA LEU A 73 -11.44 3.07 3.73
C LEU A 73 -10.90 2.28 2.54
N ALA A 74 -11.57 1.20 2.15
CA ALA A 74 -11.21 0.42 0.98
C ALA A 74 -11.33 1.26 -0.31
N GLY A 75 -12.43 1.98 -0.48
CA GLY A 75 -12.65 2.87 -1.62
C GLY A 75 -11.60 3.99 -1.69
N GLY A 76 -11.32 4.66 -0.57
CA GLY A 76 -10.29 5.69 -0.47
C GLY A 76 -8.89 5.16 -0.79
N GLY A 77 -8.54 3.97 -0.28
CA GLY A 77 -7.28 3.30 -0.60
C GLY A 77 -7.16 2.94 -2.09
N LEU A 78 -8.25 2.50 -2.71
CA LEU A 78 -8.28 2.17 -4.14
C LEU A 78 -8.12 3.42 -5.02
N VAL A 79 -8.76 4.53 -4.65
CA VAL A 79 -8.58 5.82 -5.32
C VAL A 79 -7.14 6.32 -5.16
N ALA A 80 -6.57 6.26 -3.96
CA ALA A 80 -5.19 6.65 -3.72
C ALA A 80 -4.20 5.82 -4.55
N MET A 81 -4.39 4.50 -4.60
CA MET A 81 -3.59 3.61 -5.45
C MET A 81 -3.76 3.91 -6.94
N ALA A 82 -4.98 4.19 -7.40
CA ALA A 82 -5.22 4.60 -8.77
C ALA A 82 -4.49 5.90 -9.09
N LEU A 83 -4.56 6.91 -8.22
CA LEU A 83 -3.84 8.18 -8.39
C LEU A 83 -2.33 7.98 -8.45
N VAL A 84 -1.75 7.16 -7.57
CA VAL A 84 -0.33 6.83 -7.60
C VAL A 84 0.03 6.13 -8.92
N CYS A 85 -0.77 5.15 -9.35
CA CYS A 85 -0.57 4.49 -10.63
C CYS A 85 -0.64 5.47 -11.81
N PHE A 86 -1.61 6.38 -11.83
CA PHE A 86 -1.73 7.38 -12.90
C PHE A 86 -0.57 8.37 -12.90
N TYR A 87 -0.16 8.85 -11.72
CA TYR A 87 0.93 9.81 -11.59
C TYR A 87 2.29 9.18 -11.94
N TRP A 88 2.53 7.92 -11.54
CA TRP A 88 3.78 7.20 -11.83
C TRP A 88 3.80 6.53 -13.20
N ARG A 89 2.66 6.35 -13.86
CA ARG A 89 2.60 5.91 -15.27
C ARG A 89 3.38 6.87 -16.18
N ASP A 90 3.30 8.16 -15.90
CA ASP A 90 4.04 9.19 -16.62
C ASP A 90 5.56 9.00 -16.45
N VAL A 91 6.00 8.76 -15.21
CA VAL A 91 7.41 8.48 -14.87
C VAL A 91 7.93 7.19 -15.52
N TRP A 92 7.10 6.13 -15.56
CA TRP A 92 7.47 4.88 -16.24
C TRP A 92 7.59 5.06 -17.77
N SER A 93 6.81 5.97 -18.36
CA SER A 93 6.91 6.31 -19.79
C SER A 93 8.24 7.02 -20.15
N LEU A 94 8.85 7.71 -19.18
CA LEU A 94 10.14 8.37 -19.34
C LEU A 94 11.29 7.37 -19.19
N ARG A 95 11.24 6.51 -18.16
CA ARG A 95 12.24 5.47 -17.89
C ARG A 95 12.33 4.38 -18.98
N GLY A 96 11.23 4.15 -19.69
CA GLY A 96 11.20 3.28 -20.86
C GLY A 96 12.01 3.81 -22.05
N ARG A 97 12.17 5.13 -22.19
CA ARG A 97 12.96 5.76 -23.27
C ARG A 97 14.46 5.77 -22.99
N GLU A 98 14.88 5.84 -21.73
CA GLU A 98 16.31 5.86 -21.39
C GLU A 98 16.98 4.49 -21.59
N ARG A 99 16.25 3.38 -21.41
CA ARG A 99 16.76 2.00 -21.65
C ARG A 99 16.91 1.60 -23.11
N ILE A 100 16.39 2.38 -24.06
CA ILE A 100 16.49 2.09 -25.51
C ILE A 100 17.61 2.90 -26.18
N PHE A 101 18.10 3.96 -25.52
CA PHE A 101 19.10 4.89 -26.05
C PHE A 101 20.43 4.90 -25.25
N GLY A 102 20.61 4.01 -24.27
CA GLY A 102 21.86 3.80 -23.52
C GLY A 102 22.28 2.34 -23.61
#